data_AF-A0A183LUG7-F1
#
_entry.id   AF-A0A183LUG7-F1
#
_cell.length_a   1.000
_cell.length_b   1.000
_cell.length_c   1.000
_cell.angle_alpha   90.00
_cell.angle_beta   90.00
_cell.angle_gamma   90.00
#
_symmetry.space_group_name_H-M   'P 1'
#
loop_
_entity.id
_entity.type
_entity.pdbx_description
1 polymer ?
#
loop_
_entity_poly.entity_id
_entity_poly.type
_entity_poly.pdbx_seq_one_letter_code
_entity_poly.pdbx_strand_id
1 'polypeptide(L)'
;MNFEGKTSKFDRQAIHKNVSVRKLKTKTSEKRLIWTNVILHIILFLMAITAGYLHCFHVSNLHENDLFFSHLSNLERELTFRTEMGFYYSYFKQIVLASTFMEGFSSLLTDTRTEYPPCLSLVNDTGNFNYFHFSHLVIGTQKNNQCANLNSIERFNLYPELLLAGAYRFLHTFDLIRHYCFQVKRDPPTNPIAIAINPNIMANLSQLRKLDVIPSNQLKINSTSIISCDGSGEPPYFYVNSVFILSGLVLFGLTYSGWFVAKIGSSNQSKMDHILQVIGGFLPILAYFSNHREATRVQWTPPLRESFAYPFFIIQQSFLLGYFGSNQMVNRFSFPCLFNI
;
A
#
# COMPACT_ATOMS: atom_id res chain seq x y z
N MET A 1 -36.10 81.42 -35.13
CA MET A 1 -34.64 81.20 -35.19
C MET A 1 -34.07 81.39 -33.80
N ASN A 2 -33.26 80.43 -33.32
CA ASN A 2 -32.19 80.47 -32.30
C ASN A 2 -32.55 80.96 -30.85
N PHE A 3 -32.44 80.14 -29.79
CA PHE A 3 -31.24 79.73 -28.97
C PHE A 3 -30.59 80.87 -28.17
N GLU A 4 -30.10 80.78 -26.90
CA GLU A 4 -30.16 79.86 -25.72
C GLU A 4 -30.10 80.79 -24.45
N GLY A 5 -30.50 80.50 -23.20
CA GLY A 5 -31.06 79.32 -22.51
C GLY A 5 -30.28 79.01 -21.20
N LYS A 6 -30.82 78.10 -20.34
CA LYS A 6 -30.27 77.61 -19.03
C LYS A 6 -30.14 78.66 -17.89
N THR A 7 -30.33 78.38 -16.59
CA THR A 7 -30.59 77.16 -15.78
C THR A 7 -31.31 77.55 -14.47
N SER A 8 -32.00 76.60 -13.80
CA SER A 8 -31.81 76.37 -12.36
C SER A 8 -32.30 74.95 -11.97
N LYS A 9 -31.93 74.48 -10.77
CA LYS A 9 -31.96 73.07 -10.35
C LYS A 9 -32.23 73.01 -8.85
N PHE A 10 -33.28 72.34 -8.38
CA PHE A 10 -33.34 71.66 -7.07
C PHE A 10 -34.68 70.93 -6.93
N ASP A 11 -34.67 69.64 -6.57
CA ASP A 11 -35.90 68.93 -6.23
C ASP A 11 -35.65 67.76 -5.26
N ARG A 12 -36.63 67.54 -4.36
CA ARG A 12 -36.82 66.46 -3.38
C ARG A 12 -35.82 66.25 -2.23
N GLN A 13 -36.35 66.41 -1.02
CA GLN A 13 -35.77 66.05 0.27
C GLN A 13 -35.70 64.52 0.47
N ALA A 14 -34.67 64.05 1.18
CA ALA A 14 -34.48 62.64 1.50
C ALA A 14 -35.20 62.23 2.81
N ILE A 15 -35.94 61.11 2.77
CA ILE A 15 -36.59 60.52 3.94
C ILE A 15 -35.63 59.54 4.63
N HIS A 16 -35.02 59.93 5.75
CA HIS A 16 -34.22 59.04 6.59
C HIS A 16 -35.12 58.14 7.46
N LYS A 17 -35.26 56.86 7.10
CA LYS A 17 -35.69 55.80 8.04
C LYS A 17 -34.48 55.12 8.66
N ASN A 18 -34.13 55.47 9.89
CA ASN A 18 -33.06 54.82 10.63
C ASN A 18 -33.50 53.42 11.13
N VAL A 19 -33.00 52.36 10.50
CA VAL A 19 -33.26 50.96 10.89
C VAL A 19 -32.19 50.49 11.88
N SER A 20 -32.51 50.50 13.17
CA SER A 20 -31.59 50.11 14.27
C SER A 20 -31.63 48.63 14.65
N VAL A 21 -31.66 47.70 13.68
CA VAL A 21 -31.71 46.24 13.97
C VAL A 21 -30.81 45.42 13.05
N ARG A 22 -29.52 45.20 13.40
CA ARG A 22 -28.70 44.13 12.77
C ARG A 22 -27.41 43.62 13.46
N LYS A 23 -26.95 44.16 14.60
CA LYS A 23 -25.63 43.77 15.18
C LYS A 23 -25.60 42.58 16.15
N LEU A 24 -26.74 42.14 16.71
CA LEU A 24 -26.76 41.04 17.71
C LEU A 24 -26.94 39.62 17.10
N LYS A 25 -27.44 39.50 15.86
CA LYS A 25 -27.79 38.19 15.27
C LYS A 25 -26.58 37.45 14.65
N THR A 26 -25.50 38.17 14.35
CA THR A 26 -24.32 37.66 13.60
C THR A 26 -23.41 36.75 14.44
N LYS A 27 -23.06 37.16 15.66
CA LYS A 27 -22.09 36.43 16.52
C LYS A 27 -22.58 35.03 16.91
N THR A 28 -23.91 34.85 17.01
CA THR A 28 -24.54 33.55 17.31
C THR A 28 -24.66 32.66 16.07
N SER A 29 -24.86 33.22 14.86
CA SER A 29 -24.87 32.44 13.62
C SER A 29 -23.47 31.98 13.22
N GLU A 30 -22.45 32.84 13.42
CA GLU A 30 -21.04 32.53 13.15
C GLU A 30 -20.53 31.36 14.01
N LYS A 31 -20.78 31.40 15.33
CA LYS A 31 -20.48 30.26 16.21
C LYS A 31 -21.18 28.98 15.75
N ARG A 32 -22.48 29.06 15.40
CA ARG A 32 -23.24 27.89 14.92
C ARG A 32 -22.64 27.28 13.65
N LEU A 33 -22.20 28.12 12.72
CA LEU A 33 -21.56 27.72 11.46
C LEU A 33 -20.22 27.00 11.69
N ILE A 34 -19.40 27.50 12.61
CA ILE A 34 -18.13 26.87 12.98
C ILE A 34 -18.39 25.47 13.58
N TRP A 35 -19.32 25.35 14.52
CA TRP A 35 -19.69 24.06 15.11
C TRP A 35 -20.23 23.05 14.08
N THR A 36 -21.07 23.48 13.12
CA THR A 36 -21.55 22.57 12.06
C THR A 36 -20.43 22.07 11.15
N ASN A 37 -19.44 22.91 10.85
CA ASN A 37 -18.28 22.49 10.05
C ASN A 37 -17.40 21.50 10.83
N VAL A 38 -17.13 21.75 12.11
CA VAL A 38 -16.39 20.82 12.98
C VAL A 38 -17.09 19.46 13.08
N ILE A 39 -18.41 19.45 13.27
CA ILE A 39 -19.21 18.20 13.30
C ILE A 39 -19.09 17.44 11.96
N LEU A 40 -19.19 18.14 10.82
CA LEU A 40 -19.05 17.53 9.50
C LEU A 40 -17.65 16.90 9.31
N HIS A 41 -16.60 17.59 9.73
CA HIS A 41 -15.23 17.06 9.72
C HIS A 41 -15.08 15.78 10.58
N ILE A 42 -15.70 15.75 11.78
CA ILE A 42 -15.68 14.59 12.66
C ILE A 42 -16.42 13.40 12.00
N ILE A 43 -17.60 13.64 11.40
CA ILE A 43 -18.38 12.60 10.70
C ILE A 43 -17.56 11.98 9.56
N LEU A 44 -16.89 12.79 8.75
CA LEU A 44 -16.05 12.31 7.64
C LEU A 44 -14.80 11.57 8.13
N PHE A 45 -14.16 12.05 9.19
CA PHE A 45 -13.00 11.37 9.78
C PHE A 45 -13.36 9.98 10.33
N LEU A 46 -14.50 9.88 11.03
CA LEU A 46 -15.04 8.61 11.50
C LEU A 46 -15.42 7.68 10.34
N MET A 47 -16.07 8.19 9.29
CA MET A 47 -16.40 7.45 8.07
C MET A 47 -15.16 6.91 7.35
N ALA A 48 -14.11 7.73 7.25
CA ALA A 48 -12.83 7.36 6.65
C ALA A 48 -12.11 6.26 7.45
N ILE A 49 -12.11 6.35 8.79
CA ILE A 49 -11.53 5.33 9.67
C ILE A 49 -12.30 4.01 9.59
N THR A 50 -13.64 4.04 9.66
CA THR A 50 -14.43 2.80 9.60
C THR A 50 -14.31 2.12 8.25
N ALA A 51 -14.30 2.88 7.15
CA ALA A 51 -14.05 2.36 5.81
C ALA A 51 -12.65 1.72 5.68
N GLY A 52 -11.60 2.40 6.15
CA GLY A 52 -10.23 1.88 6.14
C GLY A 52 -10.05 0.61 6.99
N TYR A 53 -10.67 0.56 8.17
CA TYR A 53 -10.70 -0.63 9.03
C TYR A 53 -11.42 -1.80 8.36
N LEU A 54 -12.63 -1.56 7.82
CA LEU A 54 -13.40 -2.57 7.09
C LEU A 54 -12.64 -3.13 5.89
N HIS A 55 -11.88 -2.29 5.18
CA HIS A 55 -11.04 -2.73 4.06
C HIS A 55 -9.85 -3.58 4.50
N CYS A 56 -9.12 -3.16 5.53
CA CYS A 56 -8.03 -3.97 6.10
C CYS A 56 -8.54 -5.35 6.53
N PHE A 57 -9.70 -5.41 7.19
CA PHE A 57 -10.34 -6.66 7.59
C PHE A 57 -10.82 -7.49 6.38
N HIS A 58 -11.44 -6.87 5.38
CA HIS A 58 -11.91 -7.53 4.16
C HIS A 58 -10.78 -8.19 3.37
N VAL A 59 -9.70 -7.44 3.12
CA VAL A 59 -8.50 -7.92 2.42
C VAL A 59 -7.82 -9.05 3.21
N SER A 60 -7.68 -8.91 4.53
CA SER A 60 -7.07 -9.95 5.37
C SER A 60 -7.87 -11.25 5.34
N ASN A 61 -9.20 -11.19 5.35
CA ASN A 61 -10.04 -12.39 5.23
C ASN A 61 -9.97 -13.00 3.82
N LEU A 62 -9.90 -12.19 2.77
CA LEU A 62 -9.76 -12.69 1.40
C LEU A 62 -8.39 -13.36 1.17
N HIS A 63 -7.33 -12.82 1.75
CA HIS A 63 -6.00 -13.44 1.76
C HIS A 63 -5.99 -14.80 2.49
N GLU A 64 -6.60 -14.87 3.68
CA GLU A 64 -6.70 -16.11 4.44
C GLU A 64 -7.55 -17.16 3.72
N ASN A 65 -8.66 -16.77 3.09
CA ASN A 65 -9.52 -17.67 2.32
C ASN A 65 -8.88 -18.20 1.03
N ASP A 66 -7.94 -17.46 0.41
CA ASP A 66 -7.27 -17.85 -0.84
C ASP A 66 -6.06 -18.78 -0.58
N LEU A 67 -5.27 -18.48 0.46
CA LEU A 67 -4.00 -19.18 0.74
C LEU A 67 -4.03 -20.11 1.95
N PHE A 68 -5.06 -20.05 2.81
CA PHE A 68 -5.08 -20.68 4.14
C PHE A 68 -3.79 -20.39 4.91
N PHE A 69 -3.42 -19.10 4.96
CA PHE A 69 -2.09 -18.64 5.39
C PHE A 69 -1.80 -19.03 6.86
N SER A 70 -2.83 -19.18 7.71
CA SER A 70 -2.73 -19.75 9.06
C SER A 70 -2.32 -21.22 9.10
N HIS A 71 -2.65 -22.02 8.07
CA HIS A 71 -2.32 -23.45 8.01
C HIS A 71 -0.95 -23.76 7.40
N LEU A 72 -0.27 -22.76 6.83
CA LEU A 72 1.08 -22.87 6.27
C LEU A 72 2.16 -22.77 7.36
N SER A 73 3.25 -23.52 7.23
CA SER A 73 4.46 -23.26 8.04
C SER A 73 5.15 -21.97 7.60
N ASN A 74 6.01 -21.40 8.45
CA ASN A 74 6.80 -20.21 8.12
C ASN A 74 7.58 -20.35 6.80
N LEU A 75 8.21 -21.51 6.56
CA LEU A 75 8.92 -21.76 5.30
C LEU A 75 7.96 -21.75 4.09
N GLU A 76 6.79 -22.36 4.21
CA GLU A 76 5.78 -22.37 3.14
C GLU A 76 5.20 -20.98 2.88
N ARG A 77 4.98 -20.18 3.93
CA ARG A 77 4.60 -18.76 3.79
C ARG A 77 5.63 -17.98 3.00
N GLU A 78 6.91 -18.15 3.30
CA GLU A 78 7.97 -17.49 2.54
C GLU A 78 8.01 -17.92 1.07
N LEU A 79 7.65 -19.18 0.76
CA LEU A 79 7.50 -19.67 -0.61
C LEU A 79 6.24 -19.14 -1.34
N THR A 80 5.28 -18.54 -0.63
CA THR A 80 4.17 -17.79 -1.27
C THR A 80 4.64 -16.44 -1.83
N PHE A 81 5.65 -15.83 -1.21
CA PHE A 81 6.27 -14.58 -1.70
C PHE A 81 7.14 -14.84 -2.93
N ARG A 82 6.50 -14.90 -4.10
CA ARG A 82 7.17 -15.06 -5.39
C ARG A 82 7.65 -13.73 -5.95
N THR A 83 8.62 -13.81 -6.87
CA THR A 83 9.15 -12.70 -7.66
C THR A 83 9.48 -11.44 -6.82
N GLU A 84 8.79 -10.33 -7.04
CA GLU A 84 9.00 -9.03 -6.39
C GLU A 84 8.79 -9.11 -4.87
N MET A 85 7.75 -9.82 -4.43
CA MET A 85 7.38 -9.94 -3.01
C MET A 85 8.49 -10.62 -2.21
N GLY A 86 9.01 -11.73 -2.74
CA GLY A 86 10.09 -12.49 -2.12
C GLY A 86 11.41 -11.74 -2.12
N PHE A 87 11.69 -10.99 -3.19
CA PHE A 87 12.87 -10.13 -3.30
C PHE A 87 12.89 -9.08 -2.17
N TYR A 88 11.83 -8.28 -2.01
CA TYR A 88 11.79 -7.26 -0.96
C TYR A 88 11.68 -7.85 0.45
N TYR A 89 10.88 -8.91 0.63
CA TYR A 89 10.81 -9.62 1.91
C TYR A 89 12.18 -10.16 2.35
N SER A 90 13.06 -10.56 1.42
CA SER A 90 14.40 -11.06 1.77
C SER A 90 15.27 -10.01 2.48
N TYR A 91 15.18 -8.74 2.10
CA TYR A 91 15.90 -7.63 2.76
C TYR A 91 15.30 -7.28 4.12
N PHE A 92 13.96 -7.25 4.23
CA PHE A 92 13.27 -7.11 5.51
C PHE A 92 13.72 -8.22 6.47
N LYS A 93 13.72 -9.48 6.01
CA LYS A 93 14.18 -10.65 6.78
C LYS A 93 15.65 -10.55 7.18
N GLN A 94 16.52 -10.05 6.30
CA GLN A 94 17.95 -9.85 6.61
C GLN A 94 18.15 -8.86 7.78
N ILE A 95 17.42 -7.74 7.82
CA ILE A 95 17.49 -6.78 8.93
C ILE A 95 16.88 -7.35 10.22
N VAL A 96 15.77 -8.09 10.10
CA VAL A 96 15.09 -8.72 11.24
C VAL A 96 15.96 -9.79 11.90
N LEU A 97 16.66 -10.62 11.12
CA LEU A 97 17.55 -11.68 11.62
C LEU A 97 18.93 -11.19 12.07
N ALA A 98 19.36 -9.98 11.70
CA ALA A 98 20.63 -9.41 12.14
C ALA A 98 20.66 -9.20 13.66
N SER A 99 21.83 -9.33 14.30
CA SER A 99 21.95 -9.21 15.77
C SER A 99 21.62 -7.79 16.24
N THR A 100 22.01 -6.79 15.45
CA THR A 100 21.63 -5.39 15.64
C THR A 100 21.05 -4.80 14.36
N PHE A 101 20.17 -3.79 14.51
CA PHE A 101 19.60 -3.08 13.35
C PHE A 101 20.70 -2.39 12.51
N MET A 102 21.75 -1.87 13.14
CA MET A 102 22.85 -1.20 12.45
C MET A 102 23.77 -2.16 11.69
N GLU A 103 23.97 -3.37 12.19
CA GLU A 103 24.62 -4.46 11.44
C GLU A 103 23.79 -4.82 10.20
N GLY A 104 22.47 -5.03 10.38
CA GLY A 104 21.55 -5.30 9.26
C GLY A 104 21.56 -4.19 8.21
N PHE A 105 21.49 -2.92 8.63
CA PHE A 105 21.58 -1.75 7.75
C PHE A 105 22.93 -1.65 7.02
N SER A 106 24.05 -1.82 7.73
CA SER A 106 25.40 -1.80 7.14
C SER A 106 25.55 -2.92 6.10
N SER A 107 24.99 -4.11 6.37
CA SER A 107 24.99 -5.24 5.44
C SER A 107 24.23 -4.98 4.13
N LEU A 108 23.35 -3.96 4.07
CA LEU A 108 22.67 -3.54 2.84
C LEU A 108 23.40 -2.42 2.08
N LEU A 109 24.32 -1.71 2.74
CA LEU A 109 25.19 -0.71 2.11
C LEU A 109 26.39 -1.34 1.39
N THR A 110 26.79 -2.54 1.81
CA THR A 110 27.91 -3.31 1.26
C THR A 110 27.46 -4.70 0.81
N ASP A 111 26.37 -4.75 0.04
CA ASP A 111 25.87 -6.01 -0.52
C ASP A 111 26.70 -6.41 -1.75
N THR A 112 27.05 -7.69 -1.86
CA THR A 112 27.83 -8.28 -2.96
C THR A 112 27.13 -9.48 -3.60
N ARG A 113 25.92 -9.84 -3.14
CA ARG A 113 25.24 -11.08 -3.52
C ARG A 113 24.09 -10.88 -4.52
N THR A 114 23.48 -9.69 -4.52
CA THR A 114 22.25 -9.44 -5.29
C THR A 114 22.47 -9.39 -6.81
N GLU A 115 23.59 -8.83 -7.27
CA GLU A 115 23.84 -8.67 -8.71
C GLU A 115 24.79 -9.73 -9.25
N TYR A 116 24.52 -10.17 -10.48
CA TYR A 116 25.41 -11.04 -11.23
C TYR A 116 26.21 -10.22 -12.26
N PRO A 117 27.54 -10.40 -12.38
CA PRO A 117 28.38 -11.29 -11.56
C PRO A 117 28.67 -10.69 -10.17
N PRO A 118 28.65 -11.50 -9.08
CA PRO A 118 28.82 -11.01 -7.71
C PRO A 118 30.20 -10.37 -7.46
N CYS A 119 31.21 -10.82 -8.20
CA CYS A 119 32.54 -10.23 -8.19
C CYS A 119 33.02 -10.10 -9.64
N LEU A 120 33.06 -8.87 -10.15
CA LEU A 120 33.69 -8.61 -11.44
C LEU A 120 35.21 -8.69 -11.25
N SER A 121 35.84 -9.73 -11.76
CA SER A 121 37.30 -9.79 -11.84
C SER A 121 37.77 -8.70 -12.80
N LEU A 122 38.13 -7.53 -12.27
CA LEU A 122 38.74 -6.46 -13.05
C LEU A 122 40.08 -6.97 -13.60
N VAL A 123 40.06 -7.32 -14.87
CA VAL A 123 41.24 -7.67 -15.64
C VAL A 123 41.98 -6.36 -15.96
N ASN A 124 42.86 -5.94 -15.06
CA ASN A 124 43.85 -4.90 -15.33
C ASN A 124 44.93 -5.43 -16.29
N ASP A 125 44.54 -5.77 -17.53
CA ASP A 125 45.48 -6.11 -18.60
C ASP A 125 46.01 -4.83 -19.25
N THR A 126 46.94 -4.18 -18.55
CA THR A 126 47.92 -3.24 -19.13
C THR A 126 49.32 -3.85 -19.17
N GLY A 127 49.45 -5.17 -19.00
CA GLY A 127 50.67 -5.95 -19.20
C GLY A 127 50.54 -6.91 -20.39
N ASN A 128 51.48 -6.84 -21.33
CA ASN A 128 51.55 -7.67 -22.54
C ASN A 128 51.27 -9.16 -22.29
N PHE A 129 50.10 -9.66 -22.71
CA PHE A 129 49.82 -11.09 -22.75
C PHE A 129 50.31 -11.71 -24.07
N ASN A 130 51.55 -12.21 -24.05
CA ASN A 130 52.04 -13.12 -25.08
C ASN A 130 51.30 -14.46 -24.95
N TYR A 131 50.38 -14.76 -25.86
CA TYR A 131 49.73 -16.07 -25.94
C TYR A 131 50.74 -17.14 -26.39
N PHE A 132 51.26 -17.93 -25.44
CA PHE A 132 51.95 -19.18 -25.74
C PHE A 132 51.05 -20.37 -25.41
N HIS A 133 50.51 -21.01 -26.45
CA HIS A 133 49.57 -22.12 -26.31
C HIS A 133 50.34 -23.43 -26.05
N PHE A 134 50.40 -23.87 -24.79
CA PHE A 134 50.81 -25.24 -24.46
C PHE A 134 49.98 -25.85 -23.30
N SER A 135 49.88 -27.17 -23.35
CA SER A 135 48.88 -28.00 -22.68
C SER A 135 48.90 -27.94 -21.14
N HIS A 136 47.71 -27.89 -20.55
CA HIS A 136 47.35 -28.60 -19.31
C HIS A 136 48.15 -28.32 -18.01
N LEU A 137 48.52 -27.06 -17.71
CA LEU A 137 48.62 -26.61 -16.30
C LEU A 137 48.44 -25.10 -16.14
N VAL A 138 47.22 -24.65 -15.80
CA VAL A 138 46.99 -23.27 -15.37
C VAL A 138 47.20 -23.18 -13.86
N ILE A 139 48.42 -22.86 -13.44
CA ILE A 139 48.68 -22.38 -12.07
C ILE A 139 48.14 -20.94 -11.99
N GLY A 140 46.84 -20.84 -11.77
CA GLY A 140 46.18 -19.56 -11.52
C GLY A 140 46.59 -19.02 -10.17
N THR A 141 47.46 -18.02 -10.15
CA THR A 141 47.64 -17.17 -8.98
C THR A 141 46.28 -16.57 -8.61
N GLN A 142 45.91 -16.59 -7.32
CA GLN A 142 44.67 -15.98 -6.88
C GLN A 142 44.69 -14.48 -7.20
N LYS A 143 44.02 -14.07 -8.29
CA LYS A 143 43.63 -12.67 -8.47
C LYS A 143 42.73 -12.32 -7.29
N ASN A 144 43.04 -11.22 -6.59
CA ASN A 144 42.18 -10.70 -5.54
C ASN A 144 40.83 -10.34 -6.14
N ASN A 145 39.83 -11.20 -5.96
CA ASN A 145 38.46 -10.96 -6.38
C ASN A 145 37.85 -9.88 -5.48
N GLN A 146 38.12 -8.61 -5.79
CA GLN A 146 37.42 -7.49 -5.18
C GLN A 146 35.99 -7.47 -5.73
N CYS A 147 35.06 -7.96 -4.93
CA CYS A 147 33.63 -7.90 -5.23
C CYS A 147 33.16 -6.44 -5.10
N ALA A 148 32.27 -6.01 -5.99
CA ALA A 148 31.78 -4.64 -5.96
C ALA A 148 30.74 -4.51 -4.84
N ASN A 149 31.07 -3.73 -3.80
CA ASN A 149 30.11 -3.39 -2.76
C ASN A 149 29.01 -2.49 -3.34
N LEU A 150 27.76 -2.92 -3.24
CA LEU A 150 26.60 -2.21 -3.74
C LEU A 150 25.76 -1.64 -2.58
N ASN A 151 25.35 -0.38 -2.74
CA ASN A 151 24.30 0.22 -1.91
C ASN A 151 22.92 -0.27 -2.39
N SER A 152 22.50 -1.43 -1.88
CA SER A 152 21.20 -2.02 -2.23
C SER A 152 20.01 -1.19 -1.70
N ILE A 153 20.21 -0.36 -0.66
CA ILE A 153 19.17 0.51 -0.11
C ILE A 153 18.73 1.56 -1.13
N GLU A 154 19.70 2.29 -1.69
CA GLU A 154 19.46 3.34 -2.69
C GLU A 154 19.00 2.74 -4.02
N ARG A 155 19.63 1.64 -4.47
CA ARG A 155 19.35 1.06 -5.77
C ARG A 155 17.99 0.36 -5.88
N PHE A 156 17.48 -0.23 -4.78
CA PHE A 156 16.18 -0.93 -4.75
C PHE A 156 15.13 -0.21 -3.89
N ASN A 157 15.41 1.03 -3.48
CA ASN A 157 14.50 1.91 -2.73
C ASN A 157 13.94 1.25 -1.46
N LEU A 158 14.80 0.60 -0.67
CA LEU A 158 14.42 -0.30 0.45
C LEU A 158 13.90 0.41 1.72
N TYR A 159 13.48 1.67 1.62
CA TYR A 159 13.00 2.44 2.76
C TYR A 159 11.76 1.84 3.45
N PRO A 160 10.74 1.29 2.74
CA PRO A 160 9.61 0.64 3.39
C PRO A 160 10.03 -0.59 4.21
N GLU A 161 10.92 -1.43 3.66
CA GLU A 161 11.43 -2.63 4.32
C GLU A 161 12.25 -2.26 5.57
N LEU A 162 13.07 -1.21 5.48
CA LEU A 162 13.87 -0.71 6.59
C LEU A 162 13.00 -0.17 7.73
N LEU A 163 11.95 0.59 7.40
CA LEU A 163 10.98 1.10 8.37
C LEU A 163 10.21 -0.04 9.03
N LEU A 164 9.71 -1.01 8.25
CA LEU A 164 9.02 -2.18 8.77
C LEU A 164 9.92 -3.07 9.63
N ALA A 165 11.17 -3.30 9.25
CA ALA A 165 12.11 -4.08 10.05
C ALA A 165 12.47 -3.37 11.37
N GLY A 166 12.63 -2.04 11.34
CA GLY A 166 12.81 -1.23 12.53
C GLY A 166 11.59 -1.29 13.47
N ALA A 167 10.39 -1.14 12.92
CA ALA A 167 9.13 -1.25 13.65
C ALA A 167 8.92 -2.65 14.23
N TYR A 168 9.21 -3.72 13.49
CA TYR A 168 9.15 -5.10 13.96
C TYR A 168 10.10 -5.32 15.14
N ARG A 169 11.40 -4.97 14.98
CA ARG A 169 12.39 -5.12 16.05
C ARG A 169 12.01 -4.32 17.30
N PHE A 170 11.49 -3.09 17.14
CA PHE A 170 10.97 -2.29 18.23
C PHE A 170 9.80 -2.99 18.94
N LEU A 171 8.74 -3.35 18.22
CA LEU A 171 7.55 -3.98 18.80
C LEU A 171 7.84 -5.34 19.45
N HIS A 172 8.77 -6.11 18.88
CA HIS A 172 9.26 -7.36 19.46
C HIS A 172 10.10 -7.14 20.73
N THR A 173 10.88 -6.05 20.82
CA THR A 173 11.68 -5.75 22.02
C THR A 173 10.80 -5.40 23.24
N PHE A 174 9.58 -4.92 23.00
CA PHE A 174 8.60 -4.59 24.05
C PHE A 174 7.48 -5.63 24.22
N ASP A 175 7.57 -6.81 23.59
CA ASP A 175 6.53 -7.86 23.61
C ASP A 175 5.11 -7.37 23.21
N LEU A 176 5.02 -6.34 22.35
CA LEU A 176 3.75 -5.79 21.87
C LEU A 176 3.08 -6.67 20.82
N ILE A 177 3.86 -7.52 20.14
CA ILE A 177 3.38 -8.47 19.12
C ILE A 177 3.36 -9.88 19.69
N ARG A 178 2.28 -10.62 19.41
CA ARG A 178 2.08 -11.99 19.87
C ARG A 178 1.99 -12.94 18.67
N HIS A 179 2.40 -14.18 18.90
CA HIS A 179 2.15 -15.32 18.03
C HIS A 179 1.57 -16.47 18.86
N TYR A 180 0.80 -17.35 18.22
CA TYR A 180 0.31 -18.60 18.81
C TYR A 180 0.62 -19.76 17.88
N CYS A 181 1.20 -20.84 18.43
CA CYS A 181 1.60 -22.01 17.65
C CYS A 181 0.65 -23.18 17.86
N PHE A 182 0.30 -23.86 16.76
CA PHE A 182 -0.56 -25.02 16.73
C PHE A 182 -0.04 -26.05 15.72
N GLN A 183 -0.45 -27.32 15.89
CA GLN A 183 -0.08 -28.39 14.96
C GLN A 183 -1.22 -28.66 13.97
N VAL A 184 -0.93 -28.46 12.69
CA VAL A 184 -1.87 -28.78 11.60
C VAL A 184 -1.56 -30.17 11.09
N LYS A 185 -2.46 -31.13 11.33
CA LYS A 185 -2.39 -32.44 10.68
C LYS A 185 -2.80 -32.31 9.22
N ARG A 186 -1.89 -32.69 8.32
CA ARG A 186 -2.15 -32.84 6.89
C ARG A 186 -2.13 -34.32 6.52
N ASP A 187 -2.93 -35.11 7.24
CA ASP A 187 -3.15 -36.50 6.89
C ASP A 187 -3.90 -36.53 5.54
N PRO A 188 -3.43 -37.28 4.53
CA PRO A 188 -4.14 -37.41 3.27
C PRO A 188 -5.52 -38.05 3.51
N PRO A 189 -6.55 -37.70 2.73
CA PRO A 189 -7.85 -38.33 2.86
C PRO A 189 -7.71 -39.85 2.68
N THR A 190 -8.39 -40.62 3.54
CA THR A 190 -8.32 -42.09 3.56
C THR A 190 -8.59 -42.73 2.21
N ASN A 191 -9.41 -42.07 1.38
CA ASN A 191 -9.61 -42.35 -0.03
C ASN A 191 -9.02 -41.20 -0.86
N PRO A 192 -7.81 -41.33 -1.45
CA PRO A 192 -7.25 -40.30 -2.32
C PRO A 192 -8.03 -40.21 -3.64
N ILE A 193 -8.42 -38.99 -4.02
CA ILE A 193 -9.18 -38.72 -5.26
C ILE A 193 -8.27 -38.86 -6.51
N ALA A 194 -6.97 -38.62 -6.35
CA ALA A 194 -5.94 -38.84 -7.36
C ALA A 194 -4.61 -39.20 -6.69
N ILE A 195 -3.76 -39.93 -7.42
CA ILE A 195 -2.41 -40.35 -6.98
C ILE A 195 -1.43 -40.02 -8.11
N ALA A 196 -0.29 -39.44 -7.77
CA ALA A 196 0.79 -39.21 -8.73
C ALA A 196 1.44 -40.56 -9.12
N ILE A 197 1.23 -40.99 -10.36
CA ILE A 197 1.86 -42.20 -10.91
C ILE A 197 3.23 -41.81 -11.49
N ASN A 198 4.28 -42.54 -11.11
CA ASN A 198 5.63 -42.34 -11.65
C ASN A 198 5.64 -42.62 -13.18
N PRO A 199 6.27 -41.79 -14.03
CA PRO A 199 6.27 -41.97 -15.48
C PRO A 199 6.83 -43.33 -15.93
N ASN A 200 7.79 -43.90 -15.20
CA ASN A 200 8.35 -45.23 -15.50
C ASN A 200 7.34 -46.36 -15.28
N ILE A 201 6.37 -46.17 -14.38
CA ILE A 201 5.26 -47.11 -14.14
C ILE A 201 4.19 -46.94 -15.23
N MET A 202 3.94 -45.69 -15.65
CA MET A 202 3.01 -45.35 -16.72
C MET A 202 3.42 -45.96 -18.08
N ALA A 203 4.72 -46.11 -18.34
CA ALA A 203 5.23 -46.74 -19.57
C ALA A 203 4.88 -48.24 -19.71
N ASN A 204 4.65 -48.96 -18.61
CA ASN A 204 4.33 -50.39 -18.60
C ASN A 204 2.82 -50.68 -18.37
N LEU A 205 1.95 -49.67 -18.47
CA LEU A 205 0.58 -49.72 -17.97
C LEU A 205 -0.43 -50.47 -18.86
N SER A 206 0.01 -51.31 -19.81
CA SER A 206 -0.86 -52.08 -20.70
C SER A 206 -1.47 -53.35 -20.06
N GLN A 207 -1.05 -53.74 -18.84
CA GLN A 207 -1.50 -54.99 -18.20
C GLN A 207 -2.07 -54.87 -16.77
N LEU A 208 -2.03 -53.71 -16.11
CA LEU A 208 -2.47 -53.58 -14.70
C LEU A 208 -3.83 -52.90 -14.54
N ARG A 209 -4.87 -53.64 -14.88
CA ARG A 209 -6.23 -53.39 -14.37
C ARG A 209 -6.23 -53.79 -12.89
N LYS A 210 -6.50 -52.82 -12.01
CA LYS A 210 -6.58 -52.95 -10.54
C LYS A 210 -5.22 -53.03 -9.82
N LEU A 211 -4.53 -51.87 -9.76
CA LEU A 211 -3.62 -51.57 -8.65
C LEU A 211 -4.46 -51.01 -7.49
N ASP A 212 -4.65 -51.81 -6.44
CA ASP A 212 -5.16 -51.30 -5.18
C ASP A 212 -4.12 -50.33 -4.57
N VAL A 213 -4.61 -49.27 -3.92
CA VAL A 213 -3.77 -48.17 -3.42
C VAL A 213 -2.96 -48.62 -2.23
N ILE A 214 -1.73 -49.08 -2.48
CA ILE A 214 -0.75 -49.35 -1.42
C ILE A 214 -0.05 -48.01 -1.09
N PRO A 215 -0.10 -47.51 0.16
CA PRO A 215 0.64 -46.32 0.54
C PRO A 215 2.15 -46.58 0.42
N SER A 216 2.88 -45.65 -0.18
CA SER A 216 4.33 -45.74 -0.35
C SER A 216 5.05 -45.64 1.00
N ASN A 217 5.25 -46.78 1.66
CA ASN A 217 5.99 -46.96 2.92
C ASN A 217 7.52 -46.67 2.81
N GLN A 218 7.94 -45.84 1.87
CA GLN A 218 9.34 -45.40 1.66
C GLN A 218 9.57 -43.92 2.00
N LEU A 219 8.51 -43.14 2.25
CA LEU A 219 8.63 -41.81 2.85
C LEU A 219 8.34 -41.88 4.34
N LYS A 220 9.39 -42.18 5.12
CA LYS A 220 9.39 -42.13 6.59
C LYS A 220 9.41 -40.68 7.10
N ILE A 221 8.43 -39.88 6.67
CA ILE A 221 8.18 -38.53 7.19
C ILE A 221 7.54 -38.71 8.57
N ASN A 222 8.33 -38.55 9.63
CA ASN A 222 7.91 -38.79 11.02
C ASN A 222 7.00 -37.67 11.59
N SER A 223 6.26 -36.98 10.72
CA SER A 223 5.38 -35.86 11.06
C SER A 223 4.45 -35.52 9.89
N THR A 224 3.27 -36.13 9.84
CA THR A 224 2.15 -35.61 9.00
C THR A 224 1.52 -34.36 9.63
N SER A 225 1.93 -34.00 10.85
CA SER A 225 1.67 -32.70 11.47
C SER A 225 2.78 -31.70 11.16
N ILE A 226 2.39 -30.48 10.81
CA ILE A 226 3.27 -29.33 10.63
C ILE A 226 2.99 -28.33 11.75
N ILE A 227 4.03 -27.79 12.38
CA ILE A 227 3.90 -26.70 13.35
C ILE A 227 3.68 -25.41 12.54
N SER A 228 2.55 -24.77 12.77
CA SER A 228 2.25 -23.43 12.28
C SER A 228 2.15 -22.48 13.46
N CYS A 229 2.77 -21.30 13.34
CA CYS A 229 2.61 -20.21 14.28
C CYS A 229 1.94 -19.04 13.55
N ASP A 230 0.93 -18.43 14.16
CA ASP A 230 0.11 -17.38 13.56
C ASP A 230 0.10 -16.14 14.47
N GLY A 231 -0.05 -14.96 13.87
CA GLY A 231 0.00 -13.65 14.52
C GLY A 231 1.21 -12.82 14.12
N SER A 232 1.11 -11.51 14.33
CA SER A 232 2.13 -10.52 13.95
C SER A 232 3.47 -10.64 14.69
N GLY A 233 3.62 -11.61 15.60
CA GLY A 233 4.93 -12.03 16.12
C GLY A 233 5.79 -12.77 15.08
N GLU A 234 5.20 -13.31 14.02
CA GLU A 234 5.92 -13.98 12.93
C GLU A 234 6.27 -12.99 11.80
N PRO A 235 7.51 -12.98 11.26
CA PRO A 235 7.93 -11.99 10.27
C PRO A 235 7.07 -11.94 8.98
N PRO A 236 6.63 -13.07 8.37
CA PRO A 236 5.73 -13.02 7.20
C PRO A 236 4.39 -12.34 7.51
N TYR A 237 3.80 -12.63 8.67
CA TYR A 237 2.54 -12.05 9.12
C TYR A 237 2.67 -10.56 9.39
N PHE A 238 3.70 -10.16 10.13
CA PHE A 238 3.94 -8.75 10.41
C PHE A 238 4.05 -7.94 9.11
N TYR A 239 4.82 -8.47 8.15
CA TYR A 239 5.07 -7.83 6.87
C TYR A 239 3.77 -7.66 6.06
N VAL A 240 2.98 -8.73 5.90
CA VAL A 240 1.71 -8.70 5.15
C VAL A 240 0.65 -7.85 5.86
N ASN A 241 0.44 -8.02 7.17
CA ASN A 241 -0.55 -7.26 7.93
C ASN A 241 -0.26 -5.76 7.93
N SER A 242 1.03 -5.36 7.94
CA SER A 242 1.43 -3.96 7.83
C SER A 242 0.98 -3.35 6.49
N VAL A 243 1.05 -4.11 5.39
CA VAL A 243 0.57 -3.65 4.09
C VAL A 243 -0.95 -3.60 4.02
N PHE A 244 -1.67 -4.52 4.67
CA PHE A 244 -3.14 -4.44 4.78
C PHE A 244 -3.60 -3.20 5.54
N ILE A 245 -2.95 -2.86 6.65
CA ILE A 245 -3.21 -1.62 7.41
C ILE A 245 -2.94 -0.40 6.53
N LEU A 246 -1.80 -0.37 5.83
CA LEU A 246 -1.42 0.70 4.91
C LEU A 246 -2.43 0.85 3.74
N SER A 247 -2.97 -0.26 3.23
CA SER A 247 -4.01 -0.26 2.21
C SER A 247 -5.32 0.36 2.69
N GLY A 248 -5.63 0.32 4.00
CA GLY A 248 -6.77 1.01 4.60
C GLY A 248 -6.71 2.54 4.43
N LEU A 249 -5.52 3.12 4.32
CA LEU A 249 -5.34 4.56 4.08
C LEU A 249 -5.76 5.01 2.68
N VAL A 250 -5.92 4.09 1.71
CA VAL A 250 -6.49 4.41 0.38
C VAL A 250 -7.89 4.98 0.55
N LEU A 251 -8.75 4.30 1.31
CA LEU A 251 -10.12 4.76 1.56
C LEU A 251 -10.17 6.06 2.36
N PHE A 252 -9.20 6.28 3.25
CA PHE A 252 -9.06 7.57 3.93
C PHE A 252 -8.82 8.70 2.92
N GLY A 253 -7.84 8.56 2.03
CA GLY A 253 -7.57 9.54 0.98
C GLY A 253 -8.72 9.69 -0.04
N LEU A 254 -9.42 8.61 -0.39
CA LEU A 254 -10.58 8.64 -1.29
C LEU A 254 -11.77 9.37 -0.66
N THR A 255 -12.06 9.14 0.62
CA THR A 255 -13.14 9.82 1.37
C THR A 255 -12.90 11.33 1.41
N TYR A 256 -11.68 11.75 1.74
CA TYR A 256 -11.34 13.17 1.78
C TYR A 256 -11.29 13.81 0.38
N SER A 257 -10.79 13.12 -0.66
CA SER A 257 -10.76 13.66 -2.02
C SER A 257 -12.18 13.89 -2.58
N GLY A 258 -13.09 12.92 -2.40
CA GLY A 258 -14.50 13.08 -2.78
C GLY A 258 -15.23 14.18 -2.00
N TRP A 259 -14.95 14.30 -0.69
CA TRP A 259 -15.46 15.42 0.11
C TRP A 259 -14.95 16.79 -0.39
N PHE A 260 -13.65 16.93 -0.69
CA PHE A 260 -13.10 18.18 -1.21
C PHE A 260 -13.72 18.56 -2.56
N VAL A 261 -13.92 17.60 -3.47
CA VAL A 261 -14.63 17.83 -4.74
C VAL A 261 -16.06 18.31 -4.51
N ALA A 262 -16.83 17.66 -3.63
CA ALA A 262 -18.19 18.08 -3.29
C ALA A 262 -18.23 19.45 -2.61
N LYS A 263 -17.22 19.79 -1.80
CA LYS A 263 -17.06 21.11 -1.18
C LYS A 263 -16.75 22.21 -2.21
N ILE A 264 -15.95 21.93 -3.25
CA ILE A 264 -15.65 22.89 -4.32
C ILE A 264 -16.90 23.23 -5.14
N GLY A 265 -17.78 22.24 -5.40
CA GLY A 265 -19.06 22.46 -6.08
C GLY A 265 -20.15 23.13 -5.22
N SER A 266 -19.92 23.26 -3.91
CA SER A 266 -20.89 23.74 -2.93
C SER A 266 -20.69 25.24 -2.65
N SER A 267 -21.50 26.08 -3.33
CA SER A 267 -21.37 27.54 -3.29
C SER A 267 -22.25 28.22 -2.21
N ASN A 268 -23.37 27.59 -1.83
CA ASN A 268 -24.31 28.15 -0.87
C ASN A 268 -24.24 27.38 0.46
N GLN A 269 -24.17 28.07 1.60
CA GLN A 269 -24.13 27.41 2.91
C GLN A 269 -25.52 26.88 3.35
N SER A 270 -26.12 26.00 2.55
CA SER A 270 -27.44 25.41 2.77
C SER A 270 -27.36 24.08 3.53
N LYS A 271 -28.51 23.56 3.99
CA LYS A 271 -28.57 22.22 4.58
C LYS A 271 -28.30 21.11 3.56
N MET A 272 -28.70 21.30 2.30
CA MET A 272 -28.51 20.31 1.24
C MET A 272 -27.04 20.21 0.82
N ASP A 273 -26.33 21.34 0.83
CA ASP A 273 -24.89 21.43 0.57
C ASP A 273 -24.07 20.60 1.56
N HIS A 274 -24.43 20.61 2.85
CA HIS A 274 -23.81 19.73 3.85
C HIS A 274 -24.10 18.24 3.59
N ILE A 275 -25.29 17.89 3.11
CA ILE A 275 -25.64 16.50 2.75
C ILE A 275 -24.83 16.07 1.51
N LEU A 276 -24.72 16.93 0.49
CA LEU A 276 -23.91 16.70 -0.70
C LEU A 276 -22.43 16.45 -0.36
N GLN A 277 -21.87 17.21 0.59
CA GLN A 277 -20.50 17.02 1.07
C GLN A 277 -20.28 15.66 1.74
N VAL A 278 -21.25 15.16 2.51
CA VAL A 278 -21.20 13.82 3.13
C VAL A 278 -21.35 12.72 2.07
N ILE A 279 -22.28 12.88 1.11
CA ILE A 279 -22.43 11.95 -0.03
C ILE A 279 -21.16 11.92 -0.87
N GLY A 280 -20.50 13.07 -1.07
CA GLY A 280 -19.24 13.18 -1.79
C GLY A 280 -18.09 12.39 -1.14
N GLY A 281 -18.05 12.31 0.19
CA GLY A 281 -17.10 11.44 0.90
C GLY A 281 -17.49 9.95 0.87
N PHE A 282 -18.79 9.65 0.86
CA PHE A 282 -19.30 8.27 0.86
C PHE A 282 -19.22 7.58 -0.51
N LEU A 283 -19.45 8.32 -1.60
CA LEU A 283 -19.51 7.75 -2.96
C LEU A 283 -18.20 7.05 -3.40
N PRO A 284 -16.98 7.58 -3.14
CA PRO A 284 -15.74 6.86 -3.40
C PRO A 284 -15.59 5.56 -2.61
N ILE A 285 -16.07 5.51 -1.37
CA ILE A 285 -16.04 4.29 -0.55
C ILE A 285 -16.88 3.20 -1.22
N LEU A 286 -18.12 3.52 -1.58
CA LEU A 286 -19.02 2.59 -2.23
C LEU A 286 -18.48 2.12 -3.59
N ALA A 287 -17.98 3.06 -4.41
CA ALA A 287 -17.37 2.73 -5.71
C ALA A 287 -16.15 1.82 -5.56
N TYR A 288 -15.29 2.08 -4.57
CA TYR A 288 -14.09 1.28 -4.31
C TYR A 288 -14.42 -0.16 -3.88
N PHE A 289 -15.38 -0.34 -2.96
CA PHE A 289 -15.82 -1.69 -2.57
C PHE A 289 -16.57 -2.41 -3.69
N SER A 290 -17.43 -1.72 -4.46
CA SER A 290 -18.13 -2.33 -5.60
C SER A 290 -17.18 -2.79 -6.72
N ASN A 291 -16.05 -2.12 -6.89
CA ASN A 291 -15.03 -2.46 -7.90
C ASN A 291 -13.73 -3.01 -7.28
N HIS A 292 -13.78 -3.57 -6.07
CA HIS A 292 -12.58 -3.90 -5.27
C HIS A 292 -11.55 -4.73 -6.04
N ARG A 293 -12.03 -5.72 -6.80
CA ARG A 293 -11.22 -6.65 -7.62
C ARG A 293 -10.31 -5.97 -8.65
N GLU A 294 -10.78 -4.87 -9.24
CA GLU A 294 -10.06 -4.11 -10.26
C GLU A 294 -9.40 -2.85 -9.67
N ALA A 295 -9.89 -2.38 -8.51
CA ALA A 295 -9.34 -1.25 -7.78
C ALA A 295 -8.08 -1.60 -6.96
N THR A 296 -7.90 -2.88 -6.58
CA THR A 296 -6.68 -3.36 -5.93
C THR A 296 -6.50 -4.87 -6.07
N ARG A 297 -5.23 -5.31 -6.13
CA ARG A 297 -4.83 -6.73 -6.09
C ARG A 297 -4.08 -7.12 -4.80
N VAL A 298 -4.08 -6.23 -3.80
CA VAL A 298 -3.32 -6.37 -2.54
C VAL A 298 -3.62 -7.66 -1.76
N GLN A 299 -4.79 -8.28 -1.94
CA GLN A 299 -5.13 -9.56 -1.30
C GLN A 299 -4.28 -10.74 -1.79
N TRP A 300 -3.99 -10.82 -3.10
CA TRP A 300 -3.23 -11.92 -3.69
C TRP A 300 -1.72 -11.67 -3.63
N THR A 301 -1.34 -10.40 -3.80
CA THR A 301 0.06 -9.98 -3.83
C THR A 301 0.25 -8.76 -2.93
N PRO A 302 0.32 -8.94 -1.59
CA PRO A 302 0.30 -7.80 -0.68
C PRO A 302 1.52 -6.88 -0.83
N PRO A 303 2.79 -7.36 -0.67
CA PRO A 303 3.94 -6.47 -0.60
C PRO A 303 4.55 -6.16 -1.97
N LEU A 304 3.76 -5.60 -2.88
CA LEU A 304 4.25 -4.95 -4.11
C LEU A 304 4.55 -3.46 -3.86
N ARG A 305 5.46 -2.89 -4.64
CA ARG A 305 5.76 -1.44 -4.58
C ARG A 305 4.54 -0.55 -4.81
N GLU A 306 3.59 -0.98 -5.63
CA GLU A 306 2.32 -0.27 -5.82
C GLU A 306 1.49 -0.20 -4.52
N SER A 307 1.39 -1.30 -3.75
CA SER A 307 0.64 -1.37 -2.50
C SER A 307 1.22 -0.45 -1.42
N PHE A 308 2.55 -0.28 -1.42
CA PHE A 308 3.23 0.67 -0.55
C PHE A 308 3.02 2.12 -0.99
N ALA A 309 3.14 2.42 -2.28
CA ALA A 309 3.16 3.81 -2.76
C ALA A 309 1.76 4.42 -2.96
N TYR A 310 0.79 3.63 -3.42
CA TYR A 310 -0.54 4.12 -3.81
C TYR A 310 -1.30 4.88 -2.71
N PRO A 311 -1.33 4.45 -1.43
CA PRO A 311 -2.04 5.19 -0.38
C PRO A 311 -1.48 6.59 -0.17
N PHE A 312 -0.16 6.78 -0.27
CA PHE A 312 0.47 8.09 -0.15
C PHE A 312 0.13 9.01 -1.33
N PHE A 313 0.08 8.48 -2.56
CA PHE A 313 -0.35 9.24 -3.74
C PHE A 313 -1.80 9.73 -3.61
N ILE A 314 -2.72 8.90 -3.12
CA ILE A 314 -4.13 9.29 -2.93
C ILE A 314 -4.27 10.32 -1.78
N ILE A 315 -3.50 10.20 -0.69
CA ILE A 315 -3.44 11.22 0.36
C ILE A 315 -2.88 12.55 -0.19
N GLN A 316 -1.82 12.50 -1.01
CA GLN A 316 -1.24 13.68 -1.65
C GLN A 316 -2.24 14.35 -2.61
N GLN A 317 -2.96 13.58 -3.42
CA GLN A 317 -4.05 14.07 -4.27
C GLN A 317 -5.13 14.75 -3.43
N SER A 318 -5.55 14.13 -2.33
CA SER A 318 -6.54 14.70 -1.42
C SER A 318 -6.08 16.00 -0.78
N PHE A 319 -4.80 16.08 -0.38
CA PHE A 319 -4.20 17.31 0.16
C PHE A 319 -4.19 18.45 -0.89
N LEU A 320 -3.82 18.15 -2.14
CA LEU A 320 -3.83 19.13 -3.23
C LEU A 320 -5.25 19.63 -3.53
N LEU A 321 -6.26 18.75 -3.55
CA LEU A 321 -7.67 19.13 -3.70
C LEU A 321 -8.13 20.06 -2.56
N GLY A 322 -7.71 19.78 -1.32
CA GLY A 322 -7.98 20.67 -0.18
C GLY A 322 -7.32 22.04 -0.31
N TYR A 323 -6.07 22.09 -0.78
CA TYR A 323 -5.33 23.33 -1.01
C TYR A 323 -5.99 24.20 -2.09
N PHE A 324 -6.34 23.62 -3.25
CA PHE A 324 -7.04 24.34 -4.31
C PHE A 324 -8.47 24.73 -3.90
N GLY A 325 -9.17 23.90 -3.13
CA GLY A 325 -10.50 24.23 -2.60
C GLY A 325 -10.51 25.36 -1.56
N SER A 326 -9.39 25.60 -0.86
CA SER A 326 -9.23 26.75 0.04
C SER A 326 -8.88 28.03 -0.72
N ASN A 327 -8.07 27.92 -1.78
CA ASN A 327 -7.62 29.04 -2.60
C ASN A 327 -8.57 29.25 -3.78
N GLN A 328 -9.74 29.83 -3.54
CA GLN A 328 -10.76 30.05 -4.58
C GLN A 328 -10.25 30.87 -5.78
N MET A 329 -9.79 30.18 -6.82
CA MET A 329 -9.67 30.70 -8.19
C MET A 329 -11.04 30.87 -8.89
N VAL A 330 -12.13 30.96 -8.12
CA VAL A 330 -13.50 31.16 -8.61
C VAL A 330 -13.75 32.63 -8.96
N ASN A 331 -13.07 33.58 -8.29
CA ASN A 331 -13.18 35.03 -8.58
C ASN A 331 -12.39 35.53 -9.79
N ARG A 332 -11.84 34.63 -10.65
CA ARG A 332 -11.04 35.05 -11.82
C ARG A 332 -11.45 34.45 -13.17
N PHE A 333 -12.44 33.55 -13.21
CA PHE A 333 -12.99 32.99 -14.44
C PHE A 333 -14.38 33.50 -14.82
N SER A 334 -14.93 34.48 -14.08
CA SER A 334 -15.92 35.41 -14.64
C SER A 334 -15.24 36.40 -15.60
N PHE A 335 -14.75 35.89 -16.74
CA PHE A 335 -14.62 36.73 -17.92
C PHE A 335 -16.04 37.17 -18.32
N PRO A 336 -16.32 38.48 -18.41
CA PRO A 336 -17.51 38.92 -19.10
C PRO A 336 -17.27 38.65 -20.59
N CYS A 337 -17.76 37.52 -21.09
CA CYS A 337 -17.98 37.37 -22.51
C CYS A 337 -19.03 38.42 -22.90
N LEU A 338 -18.55 39.59 -23.35
CA LEU A 338 -19.38 40.61 -23.97
C LEU A 338 -20.15 39.95 -25.12
N PHE A 339 -21.47 39.85 -24.96
CA PHE A 339 -22.36 39.94 -26.10
C PHE A 339 -22.24 41.38 -26.63
N ASN A 340 -21.34 41.57 -27.60
CA ASN A 340 -21.32 42.70 -28.55
C ASN A 340 -20.18 42.49 -29.56
N ILE A 341 -20.49 41.81 -30.66
CA ILE A 341 -20.28 42.20 -32.07
C ILE A 341 -21.33 41.43 -32.88
#